data_AF-A0A1S3UCN7-F1
#
_entry.id   AF-A0A1S3UCN7-F1
#
_cell.length_a   1.000
_cell.length_b   1.000
_cell.length_c   1.000
_cell.angle_alpha   90.00
_cell.angle_beta   90.00
_cell.angle_gamma   90.00
#
_symmetry.space_group_name_H-M   'P 1'
#
loop_
_entity.id
_entity.type
_entity.pdbx_description
1 polymer ?
#
loop_
_entity_poly.entity_id
_entity_poly.type
_entity_poly.pdbx_seq_one_letter_code
_entity_poly.pdbx_strand_id
1 'polypeptide(L)'
;MMASDPIFQRKFLLAVKALIGRKVDELDKAISVASRDPSLYGIDEVELENRRRWTSDARSKVSTAKKAVEAGTRSNIANNANLNGMRRELMRLTNSHQSASDPYATQDNDDFIESESDRQMLLIKRQDEELDELSISVQRIGDVGLTIHDELVAQEKIVDELGNEMDSTSNRLDFVQKKVAMVMKKASAKGQIMMILGLLVLFIFLFILVFFT
;
A
#
# COMPACT_ATOMS: atom_id res chain seq x y z
N MET A 1 15.04 -10.65 -1.76
CA MET A 1 14.86 -11.84 -2.64
C MET A 1 13.41 -12.31 -2.82
N MET A 2 12.40 -11.67 -2.20
CA MET A 2 10.99 -12.08 -2.39
C MET A 2 10.32 -11.47 -3.63
N ALA A 3 10.80 -10.33 -4.15
CA ALA A 3 10.12 -9.59 -5.22
C ALA A 3 10.14 -10.28 -6.60
N SER A 4 11.05 -11.21 -6.88
CA SER A 4 11.16 -11.89 -8.18
C SER A 4 10.28 -13.14 -8.28
N ASP A 5 9.69 -13.57 -7.16
CA ASP A 5 8.93 -14.80 -7.11
C ASP A 5 7.55 -14.56 -7.75
N PRO A 6 7.17 -15.26 -8.83
CA PRO A 6 5.88 -15.04 -9.51
C PRO A 6 4.69 -15.29 -8.57
N ILE A 7 4.90 -16.10 -7.53
CA ILE A 7 3.92 -16.35 -6.47
C ILE A 7 3.84 -15.14 -5.51
N PHE A 8 4.97 -14.54 -5.14
CA PHE A 8 5.01 -13.35 -4.30
C PHE A 8 4.38 -12.15 -5.01
N GLN A 9 4.72 -11.93 -6.29
CA GLN A 9 4.11 -10.87 -7.11
C GLN A 9 2.59 -10.99 -7.17
N ARG A 10 2.05 -12.21 -7.32
CA ARG A 10 0.59 -12.45 -7.29
C ARG A 10 -0.02 -12.17 -5.93
N LYS A 11 0.59 -12.64 -4.85
CA LYS A 11 0.10 -12.40 -3.49
C LYS A 11 0.15 -10.92 -3.13
N PHE A 12 1.22 -10.24 -3.51
CA PHE A 12 1.40 -8.79 -3.35
C PHE A 12 0.33 -8.02 -4.14
N LEU A 13 0.12 -8.36 -5.41
CA LEU A 13 -0.92 -7.72 -6.24
C LEU A 13 -2.33 -7.91 -5.66
N LEU A 14 -2.64 -9.10 -5.14
CA LEU A 14 -3.92 -9.37 -4.47
C LEU A 14 -4.07 -8.57 -3.17
N ALA A 15 -3.00 -8.46 -2.37
CA ALA A 15 -2.99 -7.67 -1.14
C ALA A 15 -3.17 -6.18 -1.43
N VAL A 16 -2.44 -5.64 -2.43
CA VAL A 16 -2.56 -4.26 -2.89
C VAL A 16 -3.96 -3.96 -3.41
N LYS A 17 -4.54 -4.86 -4.23
CA LYS A 17 -5.94 -4.76 -4.69
C LYS A 17 -6.94 -4.70 -3.54
N ALA A 18 -6.78 -5.58 -2.53
CA ALA A 18 -7.67 -5.62 -1.37
C ALA A 18 -7.55 -4.36 -0.49
N LEU A 19 -6.32 -3.85 -0.33
CA LEU A 19 -6.03 -2.65 0.43
C LEU A 19 -6.63 -1.40 -0.24
N ILE A 20 -6.41 -1.24 -1.55
CA ILE A 20 -6.94 -0.11 -2.33
C ILE A 20 -8.47 -0.12 -2.31
N GLY A 21 -9.10 -1.28 -2.51
CA GLY A 21 -10.56 -1.39 -2.42
C GLY A 21 -11.11 -0.93 -1.07
N ARG A 22 -10.49 -1.39 0.03
CA ARG A 22 -10.87 -1.01 1.40
C ARG A 22 -10.71 0.49 1.65
N LYS A 23 -9.63 1.09 1.14
CA LYS A 23 -9.36 2.53 1.26
C LYS A 23 -10.38 3.39 0.52
N VAL A 24 -10.81 2.96 -0.67
CA VAL A 24 -11.88 3.64 -1.42
C VAL A 24 -13.21 3.55 -0.67
N ASP A 25 -13.54 2.40 -0.08
CA ASP A 25 -14.77 2.24 0.73
C ASP A 25 -14.73 3.07 2.03
N GLU A 26 -13.56 3.22 2.67
CA GLU A 26 -13.37 4.11 3.83
C GLU A 26 -13.59 5.57 3.47
N LEU A 27 -13.10 6.01 2.30
CA LEU A 27 -13.28 7.38 1.83
C LEU A 27 -14.75 7.70 1.51
N ASP A 28 -15.48 6.75 0.92
CA ASP A 28 -16.92 6.88 0.65
C ASP A 28 -17.72 7.09 1.95
N LYS A 29 -17.36 6.35 3.02
CA LYS A 29 -17.94 6.56 4.36
C LYS A 29 -17.58 7.91 4.94
N ALA A 30 -16.32 8.35 4.80
CA ALA A 30 -15.88 9.65 5.29
C ALA A 30 -16.63 10.81 4.61
N ILE A 31 -16.84 10.71 3.29
CA ILE A 31 -17.63 11.68 2.52
C ILE A 31 -19.10 11.66 2.97
N SER A 32 -19.67 10.48 3.21
CA SER A 32 -21.05 10.36 3.70
C SER A 32 -21.25 10.89 5.12
N VAL A 33 -20.20 10.89 5.97
CA VAL A 33 -20.25 11.51 7.30
C VAL A 33 -20.08 13.01 7.19
N ALA A 34 -19.11 13.46 6.39
CA ALA A 34 -18.86 14.89 6.14
C ALA A 34 -20.07 15.59 5.51
N SER A 35 -20.84 14.90 4.66
CA SER A 35 -22.06 15.45 4.05
C SER A 35 -23.21 15.69 5.03
N ARG A 36 -23.17 15.12 6.24
CA ARG A 36 -24.24 15.28 7.25
C ARG A 36 -24.07 16.56 8.06
N ASP A 37 -22.83 17.02 8.23
CA ASP A 37 -22.52 18.30 8.85
C ASP A 37 -21.27 18.94 8.22
N PRO A 38 -21.39 19.55 7.03
CA PRO A 38 -20.25 20.14 6.33
C PRO A 38 -19.59 21.28 7.11
N SER A 39 -20.39 22.01 7.90
CA SER A 39 -19.96 23.18 8.68
C SER A 39 -18.97 22.81 9.79
N LEU A 40 -19.13 21.62 10.38
CA LEU A 40 -18.24 21.10 11.42
C LEU A 40 -16.83 20.80 10.89
N TYR A 41 -16.70 20.48 9.61
CA TYR A 41 -15.44 20.10 8.97
C TYR A 41 -14.82 21.21 8.12
N GLY A 42 -15.49 22.37 7.98
CA GLY A 42 -15.01 23.49 7.17
C GLY A 42 -14.92 23.15 5.67
N ILE A 43 -15.77 22.23 5.20
CA ILE A 43 -15.79 21.75 3.80
C ILE A 43 -16.96 22.42 3.08
N ASP A 44 -16.68 22.99 1.90
CA ASP A 44 -17.69 23.60 1.05
C ASP A 44 -18.49 22.56 0.23
N GLU A 45 -19.73 22.87 -0.13
CA GLU A 45 -20.62 21.97 -0.88
C GLU A 45 -20.02 21.61 -2.25
N VAL A 46 -19.33 22.56 -2.89
CA VAL A 46 -18.62 22.35 -4.16
C VAL A 46 -17.46 21.36 -3.99
N GLU A 47 -16.74 21.45 -2.87
CA GLU A 47 -15.65 20.53 -2.56
C GLU A 47 -16.17 19.12 -2.26
N LEU A 48 -17.31 19.01 -1.57
CA LEU A 48 -17.95 17.73 -1.25
C LEU A 48 -18.38 16.98 -2.53
N GLU A 49 -18.98 17.69 -3.50
CA GLU A 49 -19.35 17.13 -4.79
C GLU A 49 -18.12 16.68 -5.60
N ASN A 50 -17.03 17.46 -5.58
CA ASN A 50 -15.77 17.06 -6.20
C ASN A 50 -15.20 15.77 -5.59
N ARG A 51 -15.22 15.66 -4.25
CA ARG A 51 -14.78 14.45 -3.52
C ARG A 51 -15.67 13.23 -3.82
N ARG A 52 -16.98 13.44 -4.00
CA ARG A 52 -17.95 12.41 -4.38
C ARG A 52 -17.67 11.86 -5.78
N ARG A 53 -17.43 12.76 -6.75
CA ARG A 53 -17.08 12.40 -8.14
C ARG A 53 -15.78 11.62 -8.20
N TRP A 54 -14.73 12.10 -7.53
CA TRP A 54 -13.44 11.42 -7.48
C TRP A 54 -13.55 10.00 -6.88
N THR A 55 -14.30 9.86 -5.78
CA THR A 55 -14.49 8.56 -5.11
C THR A 55 -15.27 7.58 -6.00
N SER A 56 -16.27 8.06 -6.73
CA SER A 56 -17.01 7.26 -7.73
C SER A 56 -16.09 6.78 -8.87
N ASP A 57 -15.26 7.66 -9.41
CA ASP A 57 -14.31 7.33 -10.47
C ASP A 57 -13.23 6.34 -9.98
N ALA A 58 -12.70 6.54 -8.78
CA ALA A 58 -11.77 5.62 -8.14
C ALA A 58 -12.38 4.23 -7.98
N ARG A 59 -13.64 4.15 -7.53
CA ARG A 59 -14.38 2.88 -7.39
C ARG A 59 -14.57 2.17 -8.72
N SER A 60 -14.88 2.92 -9.79
CA SER A 60 -15.01 2.37 -11.15
C SER A 60 -13.68 1.80 -11.66
N LYS A 61 -12.58 2.53 -11.46
CA LYS A 61 -11.23 2.08 -11.84
C LYS A 61 -10.80 0.83 -11.06
N VAL A 62 -11.04 0.80 -9.73
CA VAL A 62 -10.75 -0.37 -8.89
C VAL A 62 -11.60 -1.58 -9.27
N SER A 63 -12.88 -1.38 -9.61
CA SER A 63 -13.77 -2.45 -10.10
C SER A 63 -13.28 -3.03 -11.44
N THR A 64 -12.82 -2.16 -12.35
CA THR A 64 -12.27 -2.57 -13.65
C THR A 64 -10.95 -3.33 -13.48
N ALA A 65 -10.03 -2.81 -12.67
CA ALA A 65 -8.79 -3.51 -12.31
C ALA A 65 -9.07 -4.84 -11.61
N LYS A 66 -10.09 -4.88 -10.74
CA LYS A 66 -10.54 -6.10 -10.06
C LYS A 66 -10.95 -7.18 -11.05
N LYS A 67 -11.77 -6.82 -12.05
CA LYS A 67 -12.23 -7.73 -13.12
C LYS A 67 -11.08 -8.19 -14.03
N ALA A 68 -10.17 -7.29 -14.41
CA ALA A 68 -9.01 -7.63 -15.25
C ALA A 68 -8.08 -8.66 -14.57
N VAL A 69 -7.79 -8.46 -13.28
CA VAL A 69 -6.98 -9.39 -12.47
C VAL A 69 -7.69 -10.75 -12.28
N GLU A 70 -9.00 -10.76 -12.08
CA GLU A 70 -9.78 -12.00 -11.96
C GLU A 70 -9.87 -12.79 -13.27
N ALA A 71 -9.93 -12.11 -14.42
CA ALA A 71 -9.88 -12.74 -15.74
C ALA A 71 -8.49 -13.37 -16.00
N GLY A 72 -7.41 -12.65 -15.69
CA GLY A 72 -6.04 -13.17 -15.81
C GLY A 72 -5.76 -14.35 -14.87
N THR A 73 -6.33 -14.34 -13.66
CA THR A 73 -6.20 -15.45 -12.70
C THR A 73 -6.92 -16.70 -13.17
N ARG A 74 -8.14 -16.57 -13.74
CA ARG A 74 -8.91 -17.70 -14.28
C ARG A 74 -8.24 -18.36 -15.49
N SER A 75 -7.68 -17.56 -16.40
CA SER A 75 -6.95 -18.08 -17.58
C SER A 75 -5.69 -18.86 -17.17
N ASN A 76 -4.96 -18.40 -16.15
CA ASN A 76 -3.74 -19.07 -15.68
C ASN A 76 -4.02 -20.45 -15.03
N ILE A 77 -5.13 -20.58 -14.29
CA ILE A 77 -5.56 -21.85 -13.66
C ILE A 77 -5.95 -22.88 -14.74
N ALA A 78 -6.67 -22.46 -15.79
CA ALA A 78 -7.03 -23.33 -16.90
C ALA A 78 -5.81 -23.83 -17.68
N ASN A 79 -4.81 -22.97 -17.91
CA ASN A 79 -3.57 -23.35 -18.60
C ASN A 79 -2.73 -24.35 -17.80
N ASN A 80 -2.69 -24.22 -16.47
CA ASN A 80 -1.94 -25.13 -15.60
C ASN A 80 -2.59 -26.53 -15.52
N ALA A 81 -3.93 -26.60 -15.57
CA ALA A 81 -4.64 -27.88 -15.67
C ALA A 81 -4.34 -28.63 -16.97
N ASN A 82 -4.23 -27.91 -18.10
CA ASN A 82 -3.95 -28.49 -19.41
C ASN A 82 -2.51 -29.05 -19.52
N LEU A 83 -1.52 -28.36 -18.92
CA LEU A 83 -0.11 -28.78 -18.86
C LEU A 83 0.08 -30.06 -18.03
N ASN A 84 -0.64 -30.20 -16.92
CA ASN A 84 -0.60 -31.41 -16.10
C ASN A 84 -1.28 -32.61 -16.78
N GLY A 85 -2.31 -32.36 -17.60
CA GLY A 85 -2.91 -33.38 -18.47
C GLY A 85 -1.95 -33.89 -19.54
N MET A 86 -1.25 -32.97 -20.22
CA MET A 86 -0.31 -33.30 -21.30
C MET A 86 0.95 -34.02 -20.79
N ARG A 87 1.46 -33.65 -19.61
CA ARG A 87 2.56 -34.36 -18.93
C ARG A 87 2.19 -35.78 -18.51
N ARG A 88 0.92 -36.03 -18.17
CA ARG A 88 0.41 -37.37 -17.85
C ARG A 88 0.29 -38.25 -19.11
N GLU A 89 -0.14 -37.68 -20.23
CA GLU A 89 -0.16 -38.36 -21.54
C GLU A 89 1.26 -38.70 -22.02
N LEU A 90 2.23 -37.78 -21.89
CA LEU A 90 3.61 -38.01 -22.31
C LEU A 90 4.31 -39.13 -21.51
N MET A 91 4.10 -39.19 -20.19
CA MET A 91 4.63 -40.29 -19.37
C MET A 91 4.01 -41.65 -19.71
N ARG A 92 2.79 -41.67 -20.27
CA ARG A 92 2.15 -42.91 -20.73
C ARG A 92 2.77 -43.45 -22.02
N LEU A 93 3.30 -42.57 -22.87
CA LEU A 93 3.94 -42.94 -24.14
C LEU A 93 5.35 -43.51 -23.95
N THR A 94 6.13 -42.99 -22.99
CA THR A 94 7.50 -43.46 -22.71
C THR A 94 7.57 -44.91 -22.20
N ASN A 95 6.53 -45.40 -21.50
CA ASN A 95 6.53 -46.76 -20.97
C ASN A 95 6.23 -47.86 -22.01
N SER A 96 5.90 -47.51 -23.26
CA SER A 96 5.50 -48.48 -24.29
C SER A 96 6.63 -48.90 -25.24
N HIS A 97 7.84 -48.33 -25.13
CA HIS A 97 8.90 -48.51 -26.14
C HIS A 97 10.12 -49.35 -25.71
N GLN A 98 10.04 -50.03 -24.56
CA GLN A 98 11.08 -50.98 -24.13
C GLN A 98 10.73 -52.40 -24.59
N SER A 99 10.63 -52.64 -25.90
CA SER A 99 10.60 -54.01 -26.45
C SER A 99 10.89 -53.96 -27.95
N ALA A 100 12.15 -54.25 -28.32
CA ALA A 100 12.63 -54.90 -29.55
C ALA A 100 13.96 -54.28 -30.00
N SER A 101 15.05 -55.00 -29.74
CA SER A 101 16.40 -54.74 -30.26
C SER A 101 16.54 -55.33 -31.67
N ASP A 102 16.79 -54.50 -32.69
CA ASP A 102 17.05 -54.92 -34.07
C ASP A 102 18.43 -54.36 -34.54
N PRO A 103 19.39 -55.20 -35.00
CA PRO A 103 20.78 -54.78 -35.25
C PRO A 103 21.03 -53.93 -36.51
N TYR A 104 20.01 -53.65 -37.34
CA TYR A 104 20.16 -52.83 -38.56
C TYR A 104 19.92 -51.32 -38.33
N ALA A 105 19.53 -50.90 -37.11
CA ALA A 105 19.24 -49.50 -36.78
C ALA A 105 20.47 -48.66 -36.36
N THR A 106 21.69 -49.20 -36.45
CA THR A 106 22.88 -48.51 -35.92
C THR A 106 23.35 -47.37 -36.81
N GLN A 107 23.15 -47.45 -38.14
CA GLN A 107 23.64 -46.43 -39.08
C GLN A 107 22.72 -45.20 -39.17
N ASP A 108 21.40 -45.38 -39.06
CA ASP A 108 20.44 -44.26 -38.95
C ASP A 108 20.48 -43.60 -37.56
N ASN A 109 20.94 -44.32 -36.53
CA ASN A 109 21.09 -43.77 -35.18
C ASN A 109 22.26 -42.79 -35.08
N ASP A 110 23.34 -42.93 -35.85
CA ASP A 110 24.49 -42.02 -35.79
C ASP A 110 24.13 -40.63 -36.36
N ASP A 111 23.47 -40.55 -37.52
CA ASP A 111 22.97 -39.29 -38.11
C ASP A 111 21.90 -38.65 -37.20
N PHE A 112 21.03 -39.45 -36.59
CA PHE A 112 20.03 -38.96 -35.64
C PHE A 112 20.68 -38.41 -34.37
N ILE A 113 21.70 -39.09 -33.83
CA ILE A 113 22.45 -38.66 -32.64
C ILE A 113 23.28 -37.40 -32.91
N GLU A 114 23.91 -37.29 -34.08
CA GLU A 114 24.63 -36.08 -34.49
C GLU A 114 23.67 -34.88 -34.61
N SER A 115 22.52 -35.08 -35.26
CA SER A 115 21.50 -34.01 -35.40
C SER A 115 20.86 -33.58 -34.07
N GLU A 116 20.65 -34.50 -33.13
CA GLU A 116 20.18 -34.17 -31.77
C GLU A 116 21.28 -33.53 -30.92
N SER A 117 22.56 -33.90 -31.11
CA SER A 117 23.70 -33.29 -30.43
C SER A 117 23.86 -31.81 -30.81
N ASP A 118 23.77 -31.50 -32.11
CA ASP A 118 23.81 -30.13 -32.61
C ASP A 118 22.65 -29.29 -32.07
N ARG A 119 21.46 -29.90 -32.00
CA ARG A 119 20.28 -29.25 -31.43
C ARG A 119 20.43 -28.97 -29.93
N GLN A 120 21.02 -29.89 -29.18
CA GLN A 120 21.33 -29.68 -27.76
C GLN A 120 22.41 -28.61 -27.57
N MET A 121 23.43 -28.56 -28.43
CA MET A 121 24.46 -27.52 -28.37
C MET A 121 23.88 -26.12 -28.63
N LEU A 122 22.96 -25.98 -29.58
CA LEU A 122 22.27 -24.72 -29.83
C LEU A 122 21.37 -24.29 -28.66
N LEU A 123 20.77 -25.25 -27.96
CA LEU A 123 19.98 -24.98 -26.75
C LEU A 123 20.86 -24.48 -25.61
N ILE A 124 22.01 -25.13 -25.37
CA ILE A 124 22.96 -24.73 -24.32
C ILE A 124 23.52 -23.34 -24.60
N LYS A 125 23.90 -23.03 -25.85
CA LYS A 125 24.35 -21.69 -26.22
C LYS A 125 23.32 -20.60 -25.95
N ARG A 126 22.03 -20.87 -26.25
CA ARG A 126 20.95 -19.93 -25.93
C ARG A 126 20.77 -19.74 -24.43
N GLN A 127 20.89 -20.81 -23.65
CA GLN A 127 20.81 -20.75 -22.20
C GLN A 127 21.98 -19.95 -21.60
N ASP A 128 23.19 -20.13 -22.10
CA ASP A 128 24.35 -19.35 -21.64
C ASP A 128 24.17 -17.85 -21.92
N GLU A 129 23.63 -17.49 -23.08
CA GLU A 129 23.31 -16.10 -23.43
C GLU A 129 22.22 -15.51 -22.52
N GLU A 130 21.18 -16.30 -22.20
CA GLU A 130 20.14 -15.91 -21.22
C GLU A 130 20.70 -15.76 -19.79
N LEU A 131 21.67 -16.59 -19.39
CA LEU A 131 22.33 -16.50 -18.08
C LEU A 131 23.23 -15.26 -17.96
N ASP A 132 23.89 -14.84 -19.03
CA ASP A 132 24.73 -13.64 -19.01
C ASP A 132 23.85 -12.37 -18.90
N GLU A 133 22.72 -12.34 -19.62
CA GLU A 133 21.72 -11.28 -19.46
C GLU A 133 21.11 -11.27 -18.05
N LEU A 134 20.85 -12.45 -17.47
CA LEU A 134 20.40 -12.58 -16.09
C LEU A 134 21.47 -12.04 -15.11
N SER A 135 22.74 -12.34 -15.33
CA SER A 135 23.86 -11.88 -14.50
C SER A 135 23.93 -10.34 -14.44
N ILE A 136 23.84 -9.69 -15.60
CA ILE A 136 23.78 -8.21 -15.70
C ILE A 136 22.55 -7.65 -14.98
N SER A 137 21.42 -8.35 -15.07
CA SER A 137 20.19 -7.96 -14.39
C SER A 137 20.29 -8.10 -12.87
N VAL A 138 20.96 -9.16 -12.38
CA VAL A 138 21.23 -9.37 -10.96
C VAL A 138 22.17 -8.29 -10.41
N GLN A 139 23.20 -7.91 -11.16
CA GLN A 139 24.10 -6.83 -10.79
C GLN A 139 23.35 -5.50 -10.62
N ARG A 140 22.49 -5.14 -11.59
CA ARG A 140 21.62 -3.95 -11.50
C ARG A 140 20.67 -3.99 -10.30
N ILE A 141 20.10 -5.16 -9.98
CA ILE A 141 19.27 -5.33 -8.79
C ILE A 141 20.09 -5.15 -7.51
N GLY A 142 21.35 -5.61 -7.50
CA GLY A 142 22.29 -5.39 -6.41
C GLY A 142 22.52 -3.90 -6.14
N ASP A 143 22.81 -3.12 -7.18
CA ASP A 143 23.04 -1.67 -7.08
C ASP A 143 21.80 -0.91 -6.57
N VAL A 144 20.61 -1.29 -7.06
CA VAL A 144 19.34 -0.74 -6.57
C VAL A 144 19.11 -1.14 -5.11
N GLY A 145 19.48 -2.36 -4.72
CA GLY A 145 19.38 -2.84 -3.34
C GLY A 145 20.26 -2.05 -2.37
N LEU A 146 21.49 -1.70 -2.78
CA LEU A 146 22.38 -0.82 -2.02
C LEU A 146 21.80 0.58 -1.88
N THR A 147 21.27 1.13 -2.98
CA THR A 147 20.63 2.45 -2.98
C THR A 147 19.42 2.50 -2.04
N ILE A 148 18.59 1.46 -2.04
CA ILE A 148 17.44 1.34 -1.11
C ILE A 148 17.92 1.25 0.34
N HIS A 149 19.01 0.52 0.60
CA HIS A 149 19.56 0.42 1.95
C HIS A 149 20.02 1.80 2.46
N ASP A 150 20.77 2.55 1.64
CA ASP A 150 21.24 3.88 2.00
C ASP A 150 20.07 4.84 2.26
N GLU A 151 19.02 4.79 1.42
CA GLU A 151 17.79 5.58 1.61
C GLU A 151 17.03 5.18 2.89
N LEU A 152 16.97 3.89 3.23
CA LEU A 152 16.35 3.43 4.48
C LEU A 152 17.11 3.93 5.70
N VAL A 153 18.44 3.91 5.67
CA VAL A 153 19.28 4.47 6.75
C VAL A 153 19.09 5.99 6.85
N ALA A 154 18.96 6.69 5.72
CA ALA A 154 18.64 8.11 5.71
C ALA A 154 17.25 8.40 6.31
N GLN A 155 16.25 7.56 5.98
CA GLN A 155 14.89 7.69 6.52
C GLN A 155 14.81 7.38 8.01
N GLU A 156 15.59 6.42 8.53
CA GLU A 156 15.69 6.15 9.98
C GLU A 156 16.05 7.43 10.75
N LYS A 157 17.04 8.19 10.25
CA LYS A 157 17.43 9.47 10.85
C LYS A 157 16.32 10.52 10.79
N ILE A 158 15.57 10.59 9.69
CA ILE A 158 14.44 11.52 9.54
C ILE A 158 13.31 11.16 10.52
N VAL A 159 13.05 9.86 10.72
CA VAL A 159 12.03 9.39 11.67
C VAL A 159 12.42 9.73 13.10
N ASP A 160 13.69 9.59 13.48
CA ASP A 160 14.19 10.00 14.80
C ASP A 160 14.05 11.52 15.02
N GLU A 161 14.38 12.33 13.99
CA GLU A 161 14.20 13.78 14.05
C GLU A 161 12.73 14.18 14.18
N LEU A 162 11.84 13.51 13.43
CA LEU A 162 10.39 13.70 13.53
C LEU A 162 9.88 13.30 14.92
N GLY A 163 10.42 12.24 15.52
CA GLY A 163 10.11 11.83 16.89
C GLY A 163 10.47 12.94 17.90
N ASN A 164 11.67 13.50 17.79
CA ASN A 164 12.11 14.60 18.64
C ASN A 164 11.24 15.86 18.45
N GLU A 165 10.86 16.19 17.22
CA GLU A 165 9.99 17.32 16.94
C GLU A 165 8.57 17.09 17.48
N MET A 166 8.04 15.87 17.37
CA MET A 166 6.76 15.45 17.94
C MET A 166 6.77 15.56 19.47
N ASP A 167 7.82 15.12 20.14
CA ASP A 167 7.97 15.27 21.60
C ASP A 167 8.01 16.75 22.01
N SER A 168 8.71 17.59 21.25
CA SER A 168 8.72 19.04 21.49
C SER A 168 7.34 19.67 21.31
N THR A 169 6.59 19.22 20.31
CA THR A 169 5.23 19.68 20.02
C THR A 169 4.26 19.21 21.09
N SER A 170 4.39 17.97 21.56
CA SER A 170 3.64 17.41 22.68
C SER A 170 3.82 18.26 23.94
N ASN A 171 5.08 18.58 24.29
CA ASN A 171 5.38 19.46 25.43
C ASN A 171 4.78 20.87 25.30
N ARG A 172 4.76 21.44 24.09
CA ARG A 172 4.11 22.72 23.81
C ARG A 172 2.60 22.62 23.95
N LEU A 173 1.99 21.56 23.43
CA LEU A 173 0.56 21.30 23.56
C LEU A 173 0.15 21.12 25.02
N ASP A 174 0.93 20.38 25.82
CA ASP A 174 0.74 20.24 27.26
C ASP A 174 0.74 21.59 27.98
N PHE A 175 1.65 22.47 27.61
CA PHE A 175 1.71 23.83 28.16
C PHE A 175 0.50 24.67 27.76
N VAL A 176 0.08 24.59 26.50
CA VAL A 176 -1.14 25.26 26.00
C VAL A 176 -2.37 24.73 26.73
N GLN A 177 -2.49 23.41 26.88
CA GLN A 177 -3.59 22.77 27.59
C GLN A 177 -3.63 23.22 29.07
N LYS A 178 -2.48 23.29 29.76
CA LYS A 178 -2.39 23.84 31.11
C LYS A 178 -2.81 25.31 31.18
N LYS A 179 -2.42 26.14 30.21
CA LYS A 179 -2.87 27.54 30.13
C LYS A 179 -4.37 27.65 29.93
N VAL A 180 -4.93 26.87 29.00
CA VAL A 180 -6.39 26.84 28.76
C VAL A 180 -7.12 26.40 30.03
N ALA A 181 -6.67 25.35 30.70
CA ALA A 181 -7.25 24.91 31.97
C ALA A 181 -7.17 26.00 33.06
N MET A 182 -6.05 26.75 33.12
CA MET A 182 -5.90 27.87 34.05
C MET A 182 -6.85 29.03 33.69
N VAL A 183 -7.03 29.36 32.41
CA VAL A 183 -7.97 30.39 31.96
C VAL A 183 -9.40 29.98 32.28
N MET A 184 -9.78 28.73 32.01
CA MET A 184 -11.10 28.20 32.41
C MET A 184 -11.31 28.27 33.93
N LYS A 185 -10.27 27.97 34.72
CA LYS A 185 -10.33 28.08 36.17
C LYS A 185 -10.40 29.53 36.66
N LYS A 186 -9.76 30.49 35.99
CA LYS A 186 -9.85 31.92 36.31
C LYS A 186 -11.18 32.55 35.87
N ALA A 187 -11.75 32.09 34.76
CA ALA A 187 -13.10 32.41 34.31
C ALA A 187 -14.20 31.71 35.14
N SER A 188 -13.80 30.83 36.07
CA SER A 188 -14.72 30.11 36.96
C SER A 188 -15.50 31.07 37.86
N ALA A 189 -16.65 30.59 38.34
CA ALA A 189 -17.65 31.32 39.12
C ALA A 189 -17.06 32.21 40.23
N LYS A 190 -15.94 31.83 40.88
CA LYS A 190 -15.29 32.65 41.90
C LYS A 190 -14.82 34.02 41.38
N GLY A 191 -14.26 34.09 40.17
CA GLY A 191 -13.83 35.35 39.56
C GLY A 191 -15.02 36.24 39.17
N GLN A 192 -16.06 35.62 38.61
CA GLN A 192 -17.32 36.31 38.28
C GLN A 192 -18.03 36.82 39.54
N ILE A 193 -18.09 36.03 40.61
CA ILE A 193 -18.68 36.44 41.90
C ILE A 193 -17.90 37.60 42.53
N MET A 194 -16.56 37.59 42.48
CA MET A 194 -15.75 38.72 42.97
C MET A 194 -15.97 39.99 42.16
N MET A 195 -16.11 39.87 40.82
CA MET A 195 -16.43 40.99 39.95
C MET A 195 -17.84 41.56 40.26
N ILE A 196 -18.83 40.68 40.45
CA ILE A 196 -20.20 41.09 40.81
C ILE A 196 -20.20 41.81 42.17
N LEU A 197 -19.53 41.26 43.19
CA LEU A 197 -19.40 41.90 44.51
C LEU A 197 -18.77 43.28 44.42
N GLY A 198 -17.68 43.44 43.64
CA GLY A 198 -17.03 44.74 43.44
C GLY A 198 -17.94 45.77 42.78
N LEU A 199 -18.68 45.37 41.72
CA LEU A 199 -19.66 46.24 41.07
C LEU A 199 -20.82 46.61 42.00
N LEU A 200 -21.26 45.70 42.87
CA LEU A 200 -22.33 45.95 43.84
C LEU A 200 -21.91 46.98 44.89
N VAL A 201 -20.68 46.87 45.44
CA VAL A 201 -20.13 47.85 46.38
C VAL A 201 -19.98 49.23 45.72
N LEU A 202 -19.46 49.27 44.48
CA LEU A 202 -19.36 50.51 43.71
C LEU A 202 -20.74 51.15 43.49
N PHE A 203 -21.75 50.34 43.16
CA PHE A 203 -23.12 50.81 42.98
C PHE A 203 -23.70 51.40 44.27
N ILE A 204 -23.52 50.74 45.42
CA ILE A 204 -23.95 51.27 46.72
C ILE A 204 -23.26 52.59 47.03
N PHE A 205 -21.95 52.68 46.80
CA PHE A 205 -21.20 53.92 47.03
C PHE A 205 -21.74 55.07 46.17
N LEU A 206 -21.99 54.82 44.88
CA LEU A 206 -22.54 55.80 43.96
C LEU A 206 -23.97 56.21 44.35
N PHE A 207 -24.80 55.26 44.77
CA PHE A 207 -26.15 55.51 45.26
C PHE A 207 -26.13 56.43 46.50
N ILE A 208 -25.28 56.15 47.48
CA ILE A 208 -25.14 56.98 48.68
C ILE A 208 -24.67 58.38 48.29
N LEU A 209 -23.67 58.50 47.43
CA LEU A 209 -23.13 59.79 46.98
C LEU A 209 -24.22 60.63 46.31
N VAL A 210 -25.03 60.03 45.43
CA VAL A 210 -26.14 60.69 44.71
C VAL A 210 -27.31 61.06 45.63
N PHE A 211 -27.64 60.25 46.64
CA PHE A 211 -28.75 60.57 47.56
C PHE A 211 -28.37 61.56 48.67
N PHE A 212 -27.08 61.63 49.04
CA PHE A 212 -26.57 62.58 50.04
C PHE A 212 -26.01 63.87 49.45
N THR A 213 -25.80 63.93 48.13
CA THR A 213 -25.54 65.16 47.37
C THR A 213 -26.86 65.76 46.92
#